data_AF-A0A973FVQ0-F1
#
_entry.id   AF-A0A973FVQ0-F1
#
_cell.length_a   1.000
_cell.length_b   1.000
_cell.length_c   1.000
_cell.angle_alpha   90.00
_cell.angle_beta   90.00
_cell.angle_gamma   90.00
#
_symmetry.space_group_name_H-M   'P 1'
#
loop_
_entity.id
_entity.type
_entity.pdbx_description
1 polymer ?
#
loop_
_entity_poly.entity_id
_entity_poly.type
_entity_poly.pdbx_seq_one_letter_code
_entity_poly.pdbx_strand_id
1 'polypeptide(L)' 'TVEEDYQGQGIGSITLRHLTRIARERGIAHFHADVLHENKGMLAVFNRSGLPVKQKRVEGVVHVTLSLAGDS' A
#
# COMPACT_ATOMS: atom_id res chain seq x y z
N THR A 1 -6.65 -7.42 -10.30
CA THR A 1 -5.95 -6.94 -9.07
C THR A 1 -5.33 -8.15 -8.40
N VAL A 2 -4.30 -8.01 -7.56
CA VAL A 2 -3.84 -9.16 -6.76
C VAL A 2 -5.00 -9.49 -5.84
N GLU A 3 -5.88 -10.36 -6.32
CA GLU A 3 -7.00 -10.89 -5.55
C GLU A 3 -6.40 -11.39 -4.25
N GLU A 4 -7.09 -11.16 -3.15
CA GLU A 4 -6.78 -11.83 -1.89
C GLU A 4 -6.99 -13.36 -2.00
N ASP A 5 -6.95 -13.95 -3.20
CA ASP A 5 -7.18 -15.35 -3.58
C ASP A 5 -5.94 -16.23 -3.70
N TYR A 6 -4.76 -15.75 -3.30
CA TYR A 6 -3.81 -16.66 -2.62
C TYR A 6 -4.18 -16.77 -1.14
N GLN A 7 -5.47 -17.03 -0.88
CA GLN A 7 -6.19 -16.84 0.38
C GLN A 7 -5.34 -17.11 1.62
N GLY A 8 -5.06 -16.04 2.37
CA GLY A 8 -4.41 -16.10 3.69
C GLY A 8 -2.87 -16.05 3.71
N GLN A 9 -2.17 -16.02 2.56
CA GLN A 9 -0.70 -16.08 2.56
C GLN A 9 0.01 -14.73 2.72
N GLY A 10 -0.73 -13.61 2.71
CA GLY A 10 -0.17 -12.28 3.00
C GLY A 10 0.85 -11.77 1.97
N ILE A 11 0.88 -12.33 0.76
CA ILE A 11 1.87 -12.00 -0.28
C ILE A 11 1.89 -10.50 -0.60
N GLY A 12 0.71 -9.86 -0.71
CA GLY A 12 0.64 -8.41 -0.94
C GLY A 12 1.32 -7.60 0.17
N SER A 13 1.07 -7.95 1.44
CA SER A 13 1.71 -7.31 2.59
C SER A 13 3.21 -7.60 2.67
N ILE A 14 3.64 -8.82 2.32
CA ILE A 14 5.04 -9.23 2.26
C ILE A 14 5.78 -8.42 1.18
N THR A 15 5.23 -8.36 -0.02
CA THR A 15 5.76 -7.57 -1.13
C THR A 15 5.86 -6.10 -0.76
N LEU A 16 4.79 -5.51 -0.21
CA LEU A 16 4.79 -4.12 0.21
C LEU A 16 5.86 -3.83 1.28
N ARG A 17 6.05 -4.74 2.24
CA ARG A 17 7.12 -4.63 3.24
C ARG A 17 8.51 -4.67 2.61
N HIS A 18 8.74 -5.58 1.66
CA HIS A 18 10.03 -5.66 0.96
C HIS A 18 10.29 -4.40 0.12
N LEU A 19 9.29 -3.92 -0.62
CA LEU A 19 9.38 -2.68 -1.37
C LEU A 19 9.67 -1.50 -0.45
N THR A 20 9.01 -1.41 0.70
CA THR A 20 9.24 -0.36 1.69
C THR A 20 10.69 -0.33 2.17
N ARG A 21 11.28 -1.50 2.47
CA ARG A 21 12.68 -1.60 2.88
C ARG A 21 13.61 -1.06 1.78
N ILE A 22 13.45 -1.55 0.55
CA ILE A 22 14.28 -1.12 -0.59
C ILE A 22 14.11 0.37 -0.87
N ALA A 23 12.90 0.89 -0.75
CA ALA A 23 12.59 2.29 -0.98
C ALA A 23 13.23 3.20 0.07
N ARG A 24 13.20 2.81 1.36
CA ARG A 24 13.90 3.53 2.44
C ARG A 24 15.41 3.55 2.23
N GLU A 25 16.00 2.41 1.86
CA GLU A 25 17.44 2.31 1.53
C GLU A 25 17.83 3.25 0.37
N ARG A 26 16.88 3.60 -0.49
CA ARG A 26 17.05 4.52 -1.62
C ARG A 26 16.59 5.96 -1.34
N GLY A 27 16.20 6.28 -0.11
CA GLY A 27 15.75 7.62 0.27
C GLY A 27 14.39 8.02 -0.31
N ILE A 28 13.56 7.07 -0.73
CA ILE A 28 12.21 7.35 -1.24
C ILE A 28 11.30 7.67 -0.06
N ALA A 29 10.65 8.84 -0.11
CA ALA A 29 9.80 9.33 0.97
C ALA A 29 8.37 8.78 0.92
N HIS A 30 7.83 8.51 -0.27
CA HIS A 30 6.43 8.12 -0.44
C HIS A 30 6.21 7.07 -1.53
N PHE A 31 5.19 6.24 -1.34
CA PHE A 31 4.54 5.51 -2.44
C PHE A 31 3.20 6.13 -2.79
N HIS A 32 2.88 6.13 -4.08
CA HIS A 32 1.59 6.52 -4.60
C HIS A 32 0.96 5.34 -5.35
N ALA A 33 -0.32 5.10 -5.15
CA ALA A 33 -1.05 4.04 -5.82
C ALA A 33 -2.49 4.48 -6.13
N ASP A 34 -2.96 4.13 -7.31
CA ASP A 34 -4.35 4.32 -7.73
C ASP A 34 -5.06 2.98 -7.74
N VAL A 35 -6.16 2.90 -7.01
CA VAL A 35 -6.90 1.63 -6.85
C VAL A 35 -8.40 1.86 -6.95
N LEU A 36 -9.10 1.01 -7.69
CA LEU A 36 -10.56 1.03 -7.74
C LEU A 36 -11.15 0.86 -6.33
N HIS A 37 -12.20 1.61 -6.00
CA HIS A 37 -12.83 1.58 -4.68
C HIS A 37 -13.40 0.21 -4.28
N GLU A 38 -13.63 -0.65 -5.28
CA GLU A 38 -14.13 -2.02 -5.16
C GLU A 38 -13.04 -3.02 -4.78
N ASN A 39 -11.77 -2.69 -5.03
CA ASN A 39 -10.65 -3.55 -4.66
C ASN A 39 -10.34 -3.43 -3.16
N LYS A 40 -11.22 -4.03 -2.35
CA LYS A 40 -11.12 -4.05 -0.89
C LYS A 40 -9.83 -4.71 -0.42
N GLY A 41 -9.31 -5.68 -1.15
CA GLY A 41 -8.10 -6.39 -0.75
C GLY A 41 -6.84 -5.56 -0.81
N MET A 42 -6.63 -4.81 -1.90
CA MET A 42 -5.48 -3.92 -1.97
C MET A 42 -5.61 -2.75 -0.96
N LEU A 43 -6.84 -2.25 -0.74
CA LEU A 43 -7.10 -1.27 0.31
C LEU A 43 -6.78 -1.84 1.71
N ALA A 44 -7.11 -3.10 1.97
CA ALA A 44 -6.76 -3.78 3.21
C ALA A 44 -5.25 -3.97 3.38
N VAL A 45 -4.51 -4.31 2.31
CA VAL A 45 -3.04 -4.39 2.33
C VAL A 45 -2.43 -3.04 2.71
N PHE A 46 -2.90 -1.93 2.14
CA PHE A 46 -2.41 -0.60 2.50
C PHE A 46 -2.70 -0.27 3.97
N ASN A 47 -3.92 -0.52 4.44
CA ASN A 47 -4.30 -0.26 5.83
C ASN A 47 -3.53 -1.13 6.84
N ARG A 48 -3.15 -2.36 6.46
CA ARG A 48 -2.38 -3.30 7.30
C ARG A 48 -0.86 -3.11 7.20
N SER A 49 -0.38 -2.18 6.38
CA SER A 49 1.05 -1.99 6.13
C SER A 49 1.82 -1.40 7.32
N GLY A 50 1.13 -0.78 8.27
CA GLY A 50 1.74 -0.05 9.39
C GLY A 50 2.36 1.30 8.98
N LEU A 51 2.24 1.70 7.71
CA LEU A 51 2.70 2.99 7.21
C LEU A 51 1.60 4.06 7.36
N PRO A 52 1.95 5.33 7.56
CA PRO A 52 0.96 6.41 7.48
C PRO A 52 0.33 6.46 6.09
N VAL A 53 -0.99 6.27 6.03
CA VAL A 53 -1.77 6.21 4.78
C VAL A 53 -2.66 7.44 4.64
N LYS A 54 -2.58 8.13 3.50
CA LYS A 54 -3.58 9.13 3.08
C LYS A 54 -4.37 8.60 1.91
N GLN A 55 -5.69 8.75 1.94
CA GLN A 55 -6.59 8.30 0.88
C GLN A 55 -7.44 9.47 0.37
N LYS A 56 -7.54 9.63 -0.95
CA LYS A 56 -8.46 10.56 -1.62
C LYS A 56 -9.29 9.78 -2.63
N ARG A 57 -10.62 9.91 -2.55
CA ARG A 57 -11.54 9.25 -3.49
C ARG A 57 -11.92 10.24 -4.59
N VAL A 58 -11.76 9.83 -5.85
CA VAL A 58 -12.12 10.61 -7.03
C VAL A 58 -12.66 9.65 -8.08
N GLU A 59 -13.90 9.83 -8.51
CA GLU A 59 -14.48 9.11 -9.66
C GLU A 59 -14.29 7.57 -9.63
N GLY A 60 -14.52 6.96 -8.46
CA GLY A 60 -14.39 5.51 -8.30
C GLY A 60 -12.95 5.00 -8.10
N VAL A 61 -11.96 5.87 -8.20
CA VAL A 61 -10.56 5.59 -7.84
C VAL A 61 -10.29 6.11 -6.42
N VAL A 62 -9.49 5.36 -5.68
CA VAL A 62 -8.88 5.76 -4.42
C VAL A 62 -7.41 6.01 -4.69
N HIS A 63 -6.99 7.25 -4.61
CA HIS A 63 -5.59 7.65 -4.61
C HIS A 63 -5.03 7.43 -3.21
N VAL A 64 -4.05 6.55 -3.09
CA VAL A 64 -3.40 6.17 -1.84
C VAL A 64 -1.99 6.74 -1.84
N THR A 65 -1.62 7.42 -0.76
CA THR A 65 -0.24 7.85 -0.49
C THR A 65 0.23 7.21 0.80
N LEU A 66 1.34 6.47 0.73
CA LEU A 66 2.01 5.85 1.88
C LEU A 66 3.28 6.65 2.21
N SER A 67 3.45 7.08 3.45
CA SER A 67 4.69 7.69 3.91
C SER A 67 5.68 6.63 4.35
N LEU A 68 6.89 6.67 3.79
CA LEU A 68 7.97 5.73 4.07
C LEU A 68 9.03 6.28 5.01
N ALA A 69 9.10 7.60 5.18
CA ALA A 69 9.92 8.22 6.21
C ALA A 69 9.54 7.61 7.56
N GLY A 70 10.47 6.91 8.20
CA GLY A 70 10.31 6.55 9.60
C GLY A 70 10.44 7.84 10.40
N ASP A 71 9.56 8.05 11.38
CA ASP A 71 9.93 8.90 12.49
C ASP A 71 11.21 8.27 13.06
N SER A 72 12.34 8.95 12.84
CA SER A 72 13.64 8.58 13.38
C SER A 72 13.71 8.95 14.85
#